data_AF-A0A956IE18-F1
#
_entry.id   AF-A0A956IE18-F1
#
_cell.length_a   1.000
_cell.length_b   1.000
_cell.length_c   1.000
_cell.angle_alpha   90.00
_cell.angle_beta   90.00
_cell.angle_gamma   90.00
#
_symmetry.space_group_name_H-M   'P 1'
#
loop_
_entity.id
_entity.type
_entity.pdbx_description
1 polymer ?
#
loop_
_entity_poly.entity_id
_entity_poly.type
_entity_poly.pdbx_seq_one_letter_code
_entity_poly.pdbx_strand_id
1 'polypeptide(L)'
;MSSFASSRLRAGLAAVALTLLAAPTVGDIGSCGQPIAELDPVKFFTEKAFIDCSQCERCGLATAACESACSGVAPDAFVEDCYPLVHDGEVCLNALRAATCGAYEGYVADQAPTIATECNFCPIAAPPGTSSSGTGGSGGAGGALTSFGGGIADGSFGGWRP
;
A
#
# COMPACT_ATOMS: atom_id res chain seq x y z
N MET A 1 5.54 6.30 67.91
CA MET A 1 6.16 6.10 66.58
C MET A 1 5.15 5.37 65.71
N SER A 2 4.31 6.04 64.89
CA SER A 2 3.39 5.33 63.94
C SER A 2 2.61 6.20 62.93
N SER A 3 3.04 7.42 62.56
CA SER A 3 2.19 8.31 61.73
C SER A 3 2.79 8.89 60.44
N PHE A 4 3.98 8.46 60.00
CA PHE A 4 4.61 9.05 58.79
C PHE A 4 4.59 8.17 57.53
N ALA A 5 4.12 6.92 57.62
CA ALA A 5 4.21 5.97 56.50
C ALA A 5 3.09 6.12 55.45
N SER A 6 1.90 6.62 55.81
CA SER A 6 0.74 6.65 54.89
C SER A 6 0.73 7.83 53.90
N SER A 7 1.52 8.88 54.11
CA SER A 7 1.43 10.10 53.29
C SER A 7 2.24 10.04 52.00
N ARG A 8 3.29 9.20 51.95
CA ARG A 8 4.16 9.08 50.76
C ARG A 8 3.58 8.20 49.66
N LEU A 9 2.69 7.26 50.02
CA LEU A 9 2.09 6.32 49.06
C LEU A 9 1.06 7.00 48.14
N ARG A 10 0.33 8.01 48.65
CA ARG A 10 -0.69 8.75 47.87
C ARG A 10 -0.08 9.76 46.90
N ALA A 11 1.06 10.36 47.25
CA ALA A 11 1.75 11.33 46.40
C ALA A 11 2.38 10.68 45.15
N GLY A 12 2.92 9.45 45.28
CA GLY A 12 3.49 8.73 44.15
C GLY A 12 2.46 8.31 43.09
N LEU A 13 1.25 7.93 43.53
CA LEU A 13 0.19 7.48 42.63
C LEU A 13 -0.43 8.62 41.81
N ALA A 14 -0.52 9.83 42.37
CA ALA A 14 -1.01 11.01 41.64
C ALA A 14 -0.02 11.48 40.56
N ALA A 15 1.29 11.34 40.78
CA ALA A 15 2.30 11.73 39.80
C ALA A 15 2.33 10.83 38.55
N VAL A 16 2.07 9.53 38.70
CA VAL A 16 2.00 8.57 37.58
C VAL A 16 0.72 8.75 36.75
N ALA A 17 -0.39 9.12 37.40
CA ALA A 17 -1.65 9.38 36.69
C ALA A 17 -1.57 10.61 35.77
N LEU A 18 -0.82 11.65 36.14
CA LEU A 18 -0.69 12.89 35.35
C LEU A 18 0.20 12.75 34.11
N THR A 19 1.10 11.77 34.05
CA THR A 19 1.98 11.56 32.88
C THR A 19 1.33 10.77 31.74
N LEU A 20 0.16 10.17 31.96
CA LEU A 20 -0.52 9.32 30.96
C LEU A 20 -1.63 10.03 30.16
N LEU A 21 -1.97 11.29 30.47
CA LEU A 21 -3.00 12.06 29.74
C LEU A 21 -2.44 12.95 28.62
N ALA A 22 -1.13 12.90 28.36
CA ALA A 22 -0.49 13.57 27.22
C ALA A 22 -0.02 12.54 26.17
N ALA A 23 -0.74 11.45 26.00
CA ALA A 23 -0.51 10.56 24.87
C ALA A 23 -1.03 11.25 23.59
N PRO A 24 -0.21 11.39 22.52
CA PRO A 24 -0.69 11.90 21.25
C PRO A 24 -1.85 11.04 20.79
N THR A 25 -2.97 11.68 20.47
CA THR A 25 -4.14 11.00 19.91
C THR A 25 -3.72 10.31 18.62
N VAL A 26 -3.96 9.00 18.54
CA VAL A 26 -3.91 8.24 17.28
C VAL A 26 -4.89 8.91 16.34
N GLY A 27 -4.36 9.69 15.39
CA GLY A 27 -5.08 10.72 14.64
C GLY A 27 -4.14 11.82 14.13
N ASP A 28 -2.95 11.93 14.72
CA ASP A 28 -1.86 12.82 14.28
C ASP A 28 -0.86 12.11 13.34
N ILE A 29 -1.33 11.23 12.46
CA ILE A 29 -0.50 10.71 11.37
C ILE A 29 -0.32 11.87 10.38
N GLY A 30 0.74 12.65 10.62
CA GLY A 30 1.04 13.96 10.05
C GLY A 30 1.91 14.86 10.96
N SER A 31 2.13 14.49 12.22
CA SER A 31 2.77 15.33 13.25
C SER A 31 4.29 15.55 13.16
N CYS A 32 4.87 15.60 11.96
CA CYS A 32 6.21 16.16 11.74
C CYS A 32 6.17 17.64 11.30
N GLY A 33 4.99 18.25 11.29
CA GLY A 33 4.79 19.63 10.84
C GLY A 33 5.09 19.85 9.35
N GLN A 34 5.20 18.78 8.57
CA GLN A 34 5.41 18.86 7.13
C GLN A 34 4.05 19.06 6.44
N PRO A 35 3.95 19.97 5.45
CA PRO A 35 2.73 20.13 4.69
C PRO A 35 2.42 18.86 3.90
N ILE A 36 1.16 18.46 3.86
CA ILE A 36 0.68 17.40 2.98
C ILE A 36 0.78 17.94 1.54
N ALA A 37 1.64 17.33 0.74
CA ALA A 37 1.82 17.66 -0.66
C ALA A 37 1.29 16.52 -1.51
N GLU A 38 0.42 16.84 -2.46
CA GLU A 38 -0.05 15.91 -3.49
C GLU A 38 1.09 15.55 -4.44
N LEU A 39 1.12 14.29 -4.87
CA LEU A 39 2.12 13.77 -5.78
C LEU A 39 1.86 14.29 -7.20
N ASP A 40 2.90 14.87 -7.81
CA ASP A 40 2.89 15.32 -9.20
C ASP A 40 2.93 14.09 -10.14
N PRO A 41 1.85 13.79 -10.90
CA PRO A 41 1.77 12.55 -11.70
C PRO A 41 2.85 12.51 -12.77
N VAL A 42 3.08 13.62 -13.48
CA VAL A 42 4.06 13.69 -14.57
C VAL A 42 5.46 13.38 -14.04
N LYS A 43 5.88 13.99 -12.93
CA LYS A 43 7.18 13.73 -12.31
C LYS A 43 7.28 12.29 -11.83
N PHE A 44 6.25 11.80 -11.14
CA PHE A 44 6.25 10.46 -10.58
C PHE A 44 6.37 9.40 -11.67
N PHE A 45 5.51 9.44 -12.69
CA PHE A 45 5.49 8.43 -13.75
C PHE A 45 6.73 8.49 -14.64
N THR A 46 7.29 9.68 -14.87
CA THR A 46 8.57 9.81 -15.58
C THR A 46 9.70 9.13 -14.81
N GLU A 47 9.81 9.39 -13.51
CA GLU A 47 10.84 8.76 -12.66
C GLU A 47 10.61 7.24 -12.52
N LYS A 48 9.35 6.83 -12.38
CA LYS A 48 8.99 5.41 -12.34
C LYS A 48 9.37 4.70 -13.63
N ALA A 49 9.06 5.26 -14.80
CA ALA A 49 9.43 4.67 -16.09
C ALA A 49 10.95 4.52 -16.24
N PHE A 50 11.72 5.50 -15.75
CA PHE A 50 13.19 5.41 -15.73
C PHE A 50 13.68 4.24 -14.85
N ILE A 51 13.13 4.09 -13.64
CA ILE A 51 13.47 2.96 -12.75
C ILE A 51 13.06 1.62 -13.38
N ASP A 52 11.85 1.52 -13.91
CA ASP A 52 11.33 0.33 -14.57
C ASP A 52 12.24 -0.10 -15.71
N CYS A 53 12.61 0.83 -16.61
CA CYS A 53 13.51 0.53 -17.71
C CYS A 53 14.88 0.06 -17.20
N SER A 54 15.48 0.77 -16.24
CA SER A 54 16.79 0.39 -15.68
C SER A 54 16.77 -0.99 -15.02
N GLN A 55 15.69 -1.32 -14.32
CA GLN A 55 15.51 -2.62 -13.67
C GLN A 55 15.32 -3.75 -14.69
N CYS A 56 14.51 -3.51 -15.73
CA CYS A 56 14.33 -4.46 -16.82
C CYS A 56 15.66 -4.78 -17.52
N GLU A 57 16.46 -3.76 -17.84
CA GLU A 57 17.79 -3.94 -18.44
C GLU A 57 18.74 -4.72 -17.51
N ARG A 58 18.79 -4.33 -16.22
CA ARG A 58 19.65 -4.98 -15.21
C ARG A 58 19.30 -6.45 -15.00
N CYS A 59 18.02 -6.78 -15.08
CA CYS A 59 17.50 -8.13 -14.84
C CYS A 59 17.35 -8.96 -16.12
N GLY A 60 17.56 -8.36 -17.31
CA GLY A 60 17.39 -9.04 -18.60
C GLY A 60 15.95 -9.40 -18.93
N LEU A 61 14.98 -8.59 -18.48
CA LEU A 61 13.55 -8.82 -18.70
C LEU A 61 13.09 -8.14 -20.00
N ALA A 62 12.31 -8.87 -20.81
CA ALA A 62 11.77 -8.41 -22.09
C ALA A 62 10.24 -8.63 -22.13
N THR A 63 9.51 -7.86 -21.32
CA THR A 63 8.05 -7.86 -21.26
C THR A 63 7.49 -6.59 -21.92
N ALA A 64 6.19 -6.58 -22.24
CA ALA A 64 5.54 -5.41 -22.82
C ALA A 64 5.62 -4.19 -21.88
N ALA A 65 5.56 -4.41 -20.57
CA ALA A 65 5.74 -3.36 -19.57
C ALA A 65 7.17 -2.77 -19.59
N CYS A 66 8.20 -3.60 -19.75
CA CYS A 66 9.57 -3.14 -19.91
C CYS A 66 9.77 -2.33 -21.20
N GLU A 67 9.24 -2.81 -22.32
CA GLU A 67 9.30 -2.10 -23.60
C GLU A 67 8.63 -0.72 -23.51
N SER A 68 7.46 -0.66 -22.88
CA SER A 68 6.74 0.59 -22.63
C SER A 68 7.55 1.55 -21.75
N ALA A 69 8.09 1.07 -20.63
CA ALA A 69 8.90 1.89 -19.73
C ALA A 69 10.14 2.49 -20.43
N CYS A 70 10.79 1.71 -21.28
CA CYS A 70 11.95 2.17 -22.05
C CYS A 70 11.61 3.03 -23.27
N SER A 71 10.33 3.14 -23.66
CA SER A 71 9.92 3.99 -24.77
C SER A 71 9.96 5.50 -24.46
N GLY A 72 10.04 5.86 -23.18
CA GLY A 72 9.99 7.24 -22.71
C GLY A 72 8.58 7.84 -22.68
N VAL A 73 7.55 7.04 -22.97
CA VAL A 73 6.14 7.45 -22.85
C VAL A 73 5.65 7.08 -21.46
N ALA A 74 5.32 8.08 -20.66
CA ALA A 74 4.81 7.92 -19.31
C ALA A 74 3.39 8.52 -19.19
N PRO A 75 2.53 7.96 -18.33
CA PRO A 75 1.26 8.60 -17.97
C PRO A 75 1.45 9.99 -17.38
N ASP A 76 0.47 10.87 -17.56
CA ASP A 76 0.49 12.24 -17.06
C ASP A 76 -0.56 12.51 -15.96
N ALA A 77 -1.37 11.51 -15.60
CA ALA A 77 -2.42 11.63 -14.60
C ALA A 77 -2.60 10.33 -13.80
N PHE A 78 -3.06 10.46 -12.54
CA PHE A 78 -3.62 9.34 -11.78
C PHE A 78 -5.07 9.10 -12.20
N VAL A 79 -5.64 7.96 -11.78
CA VAL A 79 -7.08 7.70 -11.95
C VAL A 79 -7.88 8.78 -11.24
N GLU A 80 -9.03 9.16 -11.82
CA GLU A 80 -9.98 10.11 -11.22
C GLU A 80 -10.30 9.73 -9.76
N ASP A 81 -10.48 10.75 -8.93
CA ASP A 81 -10.70 10.61 -7.48
C ASP A 81 -9.57 9.90 -6.72
N CYS A 82 -8.35 9.83 -7.28
CA CYS A 82 -7.16 9.36 -6.59
C CYS A 82 -6.09 10.47 -6.43
N TYR A 83 -5.71 10.73 -5.19
CA TYR A 83 -4.81 11.82 -4.81
C TYR A 83 -3.66 11.31 -3.94
N PRO A 84 -2.70 10.55 -4.50
CA PRO A 84 -1.55 10.05 -3.75
C PRO A 84 -0.68 11.20 -3.22
N LEU A 85 -0.02 10.97 -2.09
CA LEU A 85 0.87 11.97 -1.49
C LEU A 85 2.30 11.81 -2.00
N VAL A 86 3.07 12.90 -1.95
CA VAL A 86 4.50 12.88 -2.31
C VAL A 86 5.24 11.78 -1.57
N HIS A 87 4.96 11.61 -0.28
CA HIS A 87 5.59 10.58 0.54
C HIS A 87 5.32 9.16 0.04
N ASP A 88 4.08 8.87 -0.39
CA ASP A 88 3.72 7.56 -0.93
C ASP A 88 4.50 7.29 -2.23
N GLY A 89 4.61 8.30 -3.09
CA GLY A 89 5.43 8.28 -4.30
C GLY A 89 6.90 7.93 -4.02
N GLU A 90 7.51 8.61 -3.05
CA GLU A 90 8.91 8.36 -2.66
C GLU A 90 9.12 6.93 -2.14
N VAL A 91 8.19 6.45 -1.30
CA VAL A 91 8.25 5.09 -0.75
C VAL A 91 8.14 4.05 -1.87
N CYS A 92 7.21 4.24 -2.82
CA CYS A 92 7.10 3.38 -4.00
C CYS A 92 8.38 3.36 -4.85
N LEU A 93 8.91 4.53 -5.22
CA LEU A 93 10.13 4.60 -6.06
C LEU A 93 11.32 3.94 -5.37
N ASN A 94 11.45 4.09 -4.05
CA ASN A 94 12.49 3.42 -3.28
C ASN A 94 12.31 1.91 -3.23
N ALA A 95 11.07 1.42 -3.07
CA ALA A 95 10.76 0.00 -3.12
C ALA A 95 11.14 -0.61 -4.49
N LEU A 96 10.81 0.07 -5.60
CA LEU A 96 11.18 -0.38 -6.95
C LEU A 96 12.70 -0.42 -7.15
N ARG A 97 13.46 0.55 -6.63
CA ARG A 97 14.93 0.53 -6.69
C ARG A 97 15.52 -0.62 -5.87
N ALA A 98 14.94 -0.91 -4.71
CA ALA A 98 15.40 -1.94 -3.79
C ALA A 98 14.97 -3.37 -4.18
N ALA A 99 14.00 -3.50 -5.09
CA ALA A 99 13.48 -4.78 -5.52
C ALA A 99 14.55 -5.67 -6.15
N THR A 100 14.44 -6.98 -5.88
CA THR A 100 15.26 -8.01 -6.53
C THR A 100 14.69 -8.35 -7.90
N CYS A 101 15.50 -8.91 -8.79
CA CYS A 101 15.03 -9.30 -10.13
C CYS A 101 13.84 -10.28 -10.10
N GLY A 102 13.81 -11.22 -9.15
CA GLY A 102 12.68 -12.15 -9.02
C GLY A 102 11.38 -11.47 -8.56
N ALA A 103 11.47 -10.42 -7.75
CA ALA A 103 10.30 -9.61 -7.43
C ALA A 103 9.87 -8.76 -8.64
N TYR A 104 10.85 -8.18 -9.34
CA TYR A 104 10.59 -7.34 -10.51
C TYR A 104 9.91 -8.11 -11.64
N GLU A 105 10.32 -9.35 -11.89
CA GLU A 105 9.69 -10.24 -12.85
C GLU A 105 8.18 -10.35 -12.61
N GLY A 106 7.78 -10.47 -11.33
CA GLY A 106 6.37 -10.47 -10.95
C GLY A 106 5.65 -9.14 -11.14
N TYR A 107 6.37 -8.01 -11.09
CA TYR A 107 5.77 -6.68 -11.29
C TYR A 107 5.53 -6.35 -12.75
N VAL A 108 6.43 -6.80 -13.63
CA VAL A 108 6.39 -6.49 -15.07
C VAL A 108 5.90 -7.66 -15.93
N ALA A 109 5.44 -8.75 -15.31
CA ALA A 109 4.93 -9.92 -16.02
C ALA A 109 3.78 -9.56 -16.96
N ASP A 110 3.81 -10.09 -18.19
CA ASP A 110 2.73 -9.88 -19.17
C ASP A 110 1.41 -10.54 -18.75
N GLN A 111 1.49 -11.56 -17.88
CA GLN A 111 0.34 -12.28 -17.35
C GLN A 111 0.30 -12.16 -15.83
N ALA A 112 -0.84 -11.71 -15.31
CA ALA A 112 -1.09 -11.53 -13.88
C ALA A 112 0.02 -10.73 -13.16
N PRO A 113 0.35 -9.51 -13.64
CA PRO A 113 1.32 -8.66 -12.95
C PRO A 113 0.86 -8.37 -11.52
N THR A 114 1.81 -8.40 -10.61
CA THR A 114 1.62 -7.98 -9.22
C THR A 114 2.04 -6.54 -9.06
N ILE A 115 1.55 -5.86 -8.03
CA ILE A 115 1.92 -4.48 -7.73
C ILE A 115 2.68 -4.49 -6.40
N ALA A 116 3.82 -3.82 -6.34
CA ALA A 116 4.50 -3.57 -5.07
C ALA A 116 3.54 -2.87 -4.11
N THR A 117 3.45 -3.35 -2.87
CA THR A 117 2.46 -2.86 -1.89
C THR A 117 2.56 -1.35 -1.67
N GLU A 118 3.77 -0.82 -1.76
CA GLU A 118 4.16 0.58 -1.64
C GLU A 118 3.67 1.44 -2.82
N CYS A 119 3.40 0.80 -3.96
CA CYS A 119 2.96 1.46 -5.20
C CYS A 119 1.46 1.29 -5.44
N ASN A 120 0.71 0.70 -4.51
CA ASN A 120 -0.73 0.49 -4.62
C ASN A 120 -1.52 1.73 -4.15
N PHE A 121 -1.37 2.85 -4.85
CA PHE A 121 -1.96 4.14 -4.45
C PHE A 121 -3.49 4.18 -4.58
N CYS A 122 -4.01 3.57 -5.64
CA CYS A 122 -5.42 3.69 -6.04
C CYS A 122 -6.03 2.30 -6.21
N PRO A 123 -6.18 1.51 -5.13
CA PRO A 123 -6.87 0.24 -5.25
C PRO A 123 -8.30 0.53 -5.72
N ILE A 124 -8.68 -0.01 -6.89
CA ILE A 124 -10.05 0.10 -7.37
C ILE A 124 -10.91 -0.51 -6.27
N ALA A 125 -11.75 0.32 -5.64
CA ALA A 125 -12.68 -0.17 -4.65
C ALA A 125 -13.46 -1.31 -5.29
N ALA A 126 -13.35 -2.51 -4.70
CA ALA A 126 -14.17 -3.61 -5.11
C ALA A 126 -15.65 -3.12 -5.05
N PRO A 127 -16.50 -3.50 -6.03
CA PRO A 127 -17.82 -2.91 -6.19
C PRO A 127 -18.58 -2.87 -4.85
N PRO A 128 -19.37 -1.82 -4.58
CA PRO A 128 -20.03 -1.62 -3.30
C PRO A 128 -20.76 -2.90 -2.88
N GLY A 129 -20.26 -3.54 -1.82
CA GLY A 129 -20.70 -4.88 -1.40
C GLY A 129 -19.56 -5.83 -1.04
N THR A 130 -18.31 -5.49 -1.36
CA THR A 130 -17.13 -6.32 -1.03
C THR A 130 -16.16 -5.57 -0.11
N SER A 131 -16.68 -4.99 0.97
CA SER A 131 -15.85 -4.66 2.12
C SER A 131 -15.35 -5.96 2.73
N SER A 132 -14.08 -6.30 2.52
CA SER A 132 -13.35 -7.27 3.33
C SER A 132 -13.12 -6.68 4.72
N SER A 133 -14.19 -6.51 5.48
CA SER A 133 -14.12 -6.31 6.92
C SER A 133 -13.60 -7.60 7.53
N GLY A 134 -12.52 -7.47 8.30
CA GLY A 134 -11.69 -8.54 8.80
C GLY A 134 -12.44 -9.75 9.39
N THR A 135 -11.90 -10.91 9.08
CA THR A 135 -12.24 -12.20 9.68
C THR A 135 -11.92 -12.17 11.18
N GLY A 136 -12.92 -11.83 11.99
CA GLY A 136 -12.93 -12.06 13.42
C GLY A 136 -13.97 -13.13 13.77
N GLY A 137 -13.50 -14.32 14.14
CA GLY A 137 -14.21 -15.20 15.09
C GLY A 137 -15.10 -16.33 14.55
N SER A 138 -14.57 -17.54 14.72
CA SER A 138 -15.20 -18.64 15.48
C SER A 138 -16.55 -19.23 15.03
N GLY A 139 -16.47 -20.43 14.44
CA GLY A 139 -17.23 -21.61 14.88
C GLY A 139 -18.62 -21.83 14.29
N GLY A 140 -18.79 -22.93 13.56
CA GLY A 140 -20.12 -23.43 13.20
C GLY A 140 -20.08 -24.52 12.15
N ALA A 141 -20.23 -25.77 12.60
CA ALA A 141 -20.25 -26.96 11.77
C ALA A 141 -21.51 -27.05 10.89
N GLY A 142 -21.34 -27.63 9.70
CA GLY A 142 -22.36 -28.44 9.04
C GLY A 142 -23.01 -27.82 7.81
N GLY A 143 -22.88 -28.52 6.67
CA GLY A 143 -23.94 -28.52 5.66
C GLY A 143 -23.52 -28.40 4.21
N ALA A 144 -23.53 -29.56 3.54
CA ALA A 144 -23.93 -29.77 2.14
C ALA A 144 -23.04 -29.22 1.01
N LEU A 145 -22.36 -30.18 0.36
CA LEU A 145 -21.96 -30.10 -1.04
C LEU A 145 -23.16 -29.81 -1.94
N THR A 146 -23.06 -28.79 -2.79
CA THR A 146 -23.67 -28.81 -4.12
C THR A 146 -22.64 -28.44 -5.17
N SER A 147 -22.36 -29.45 -5.99
CA SER A 147 -21.68 -29.37 -7.27
C SER A 147 -22.49 -28.51 -8.23
N PHE A 148 -21.86 -27.49 -8.83
CA PHE A 148 -22.25 -26.95 -10.13
C PHE A 148 -20.98 -26.75 -10.94
N GLY A 149 -20.87 -27.55 -11.99
CA GLY A 149 -19.77 -27.48 -12.94
C GLY A 149 -20.01 -26.47 -14.06
N GLY A 150 -18.94 -26.30 -14.84
CA GLY A 150 -19.03 -25.94 -16.25
C GLY A 150 -18.68 -24.51 -16.58
N GLY A 151 -17.63 -24.34 -17.40
CA GLY A 151 -17.48 -23.15 -18.25
C GLY A 151 -16.10 -22.54 -18.25
N ILE A 152 -15.23 -23.06 -19.10
CA ILE A 152 -13.96 -22.45 -19.55
C ILE A 152 -14.30 -21.56 -20.76
N ALA A 153 -13.49 -20.51 -20.96
CA ALA A 153 -13.60 -19.41 -21.94
C ALA A 153 -14.36 -18.17 -21.40
N ASP A 154 -13.87 -16.95 -21.49
CA ASP A 154 -12.91 -16.38 -22.44
C ASP A 154 -12.15 -15.23 -21.75
N GLY A 155 -10.84 -15.18 -21.98
CA GLY A 155 -9.96 -14.15 -21.44
C GLY A 155 -10.23 -12.81 -22.11
N SER A 156 -10.76 -11.87 -21.33
CA SER A 156 -10.80 -10.46 -21.71
C SER A 156 -10.35 -9.63 -20.50
N PHE A 157 -9.07 -9.73 -20.15
CA PHE A 157 -8.39 -8.73 -19.34
C PHE A 157 -8.05 -7.56 -20.25
N GLY A 158 -9.07 -6.74 -20.50
CA GLY A 158 -8.95 -5.50 -21.22
C GLY A 158 -8.08 -4.51 -20.44
N GLY A 159 -6.96 -4.14 -21.06
CA GLY A 159 -6.43 -2.79 -21.04
C GLY A 159 -5.93 -2.29 -19.69
N TRP A 160 -4.64 -2.50 -19.45
CA TRP A 160 -3.83 -1.42 -18.89
C TRP A 160 -3.95 -0.23 -19.85
N ARG A 161 -4.83 0.72 -19.51
CA ARG A 161 -4.86 2.02 -20.18
C ARG A 161 -3.73 2.86 -19.57
N PRO A 162 -3.01 3.63 -20.42
CA PRO A 162 -1.95 4.51 -19.96
C PRO A 162 -2.46 5.46 -18.88
#